data_AF-A0A1D8IND3-F1
#
_entry.id   AF-A0A1D8IND3-F1
#
_cell.length_a   1.000
_cell.length_b   1.000
_cell.length_c   1.000
_cell.angle_alpha   90.00
_cell.angle_beta   90.00
_cell.angle_gamma   90.00
#
_symmetry.space_group_name_H-M   'P 1'
#
loop_
_entity.id
_entity.type
_entity.pdbx_description
1 polymer ?
#
loop_
_entity_poly.entity_id
_entity_poly.type
_entity_poly.pdbx_seq_one_letter_code
_entity_poly.pdbx_strand_id
1 'polypeptide(L)'
;MSHGHDNPLDHPEVKLANTRGYLIGYVFALAMMILSLGLVKGHALTPNALTVVLSLIAFVVILVQLYFLFHLDLSETQIWHTVALVLTIPLFIMAVGLTIWMFYTLHMRTMIPGLG
;
A
#
# COMPACT_ATOMS: atom_id res chain seq x y z
N MET A 1 24.29 36.45 -30.60
CA MET A 1 23.18 35.80 -29.87
C MET A 1 23.72 34.48 -29.35
N SER A 2 23.98 34.41 -28.04
CA SER A 2 24.56 33.24 -27.36
C SER A 2 23.41 32.34 -26.91
N HIS A 3 23.26 31.16 -27.51
CA HIS A 3 22.33 30.14 -27.03
C HIS A 3 22.92 29.53 -25.74
N GLY A 4 22.27 29.80 -24.61
CA GLY A 4 22.60 29.15 -23.34
C GLY A 4 22.29 27.67 -23.42
N HIS A 5 23.27 26.83 -23.14
CA HIS A 5 23.06 25.41 -22.90
C HIS A 5 22.51 25.24 -21.48
N ASP A 6 21.20 25.42 -21.32
CA ASP A 6 20.52 25.03 -20.08
C ASP A 6 20.61 23.50 -19.97
N ASN A 7 21.35 23.03 -18.98
CA ASN A 7 21.54 21.60 -18.74
C ASN A 7 20.19 21.03 -18.26
N PRO A 8 19.56 20.08 -18.99
CA PRO A 8 18.22 19.57 -18.66
C PRO A 8 18.15 18.84 -17.30
N LEU A 9 19.29 18.65 -16.63
CA LEU A 9 19.39 18.05 -15.29
C LEU A 9 19.34 19.08 -14.15
N ASP A 10 19.38 20.39 -14.46
CA ASP A 10 19.34 21.45 -13.46
C ASP A 10 17.91 21.95 -13.14
N HIS A 11 16.89 21.42 -13.81
CA HIS A 11 15.50 21.73 -13.48
C HIS A 11 15.14 21.20 -12.08
N PRO A 12 14.51 22.01 -11.21
CA PRO A 12 14.21 21.65 -9.82
C PRO A 12 13.34 20.38 -9.70
N GLU A 13 12.53 20.09 -10.72
CA GLU A 13 11.73 18.87 -10.86
C GLU A 13 12.57 17.57 -10.96
N VAL A 14 13.81 17.62 -11.47
CA VAL A 14 14.72 16.46 -11.54
C VAL A 14 15.43 16.22 -10.19
N LYS A 15 15.58 17.27 -9.38
CA LYS A 15 16.24 17.20 -8.05
C LYS A 15 15.28 16.78 -6.92
N LEU A 16 14.00 16.57 -7.21
CA LEU A 16 12.95 16.33 -6.22
C LEU A 16 12.66 14.84 -5.91
N ALA A 17 13.55 13.90 -6.24
CA ALA A 17 13.40 12.52 -5.80
C ALA A 17 13.76 12.41 -4.30
N ASN A 18 12.76 12.48 -3.40
CA ASN A 18 12.96 12.29 -1.96
C ASN A 18 13.21 10.80 -1.61
N THR A 19 14.40 10.31 -1.95
CA THR A 19 14.88 8.93 -1.72
C THR A 19 14.77 8.48 -0.26
N ARG A 20 14.80 9.41 0.70
CA ARG A 20 14.74 9.11 2.14
C ARG A 20 13.38 8.54 2.57
N GLY A 21 12.29 9.10 2.06
CA GLY A 21 10.93 8.65 2.39
C GLY A 21 10.66 7.22 1.94
N TYR A 22 11.03 6.94 0.69
CA TYR A 22 10.89 5.61 0.10
C TYR A 22 11.70 4.56 0.88
N LEU A 23 12.94 4.90 1.27
CA LEU A 23 13.79 3.99 2.03
C LEU A 23 13.21 3.64 3.41
N ILE A 24 12.62 4.62 4.11
CA ILE A 24 12.00 4.38 5.42
C ILE A 24 10.80 3.44 5.29
N GLY A 25 9.90 3.69 4.34
CA GLY A 25 8.76 2.81 4.07
C GLY A 25 9.19 1.40 3.72
N TYR A 26 10.20 1.27 2.85
CA TYR A 26 10.76 -0.03 2.46
C TYR A 26 11.34 -0.80 3.64
N VAL A 27 12.17 -0.17 4.47
CA VAL A 27 12.77 -0.81 5.65
C VAL A 27 11.70 -1.22 6.67
N PHE A 28 10.68 -0.38 6.87
CA PHE A 28 9.56 -0.71 7.74
C PHE A 28 8.79 -1.94 7.25
N ALA A 29 8.46 -2.00 5.95
CA ALA A 29 7.77 -3.14 5.35
C ALA A 29 8.61 -4.42 5.47
N LEU A 30 9.93 -4.32 5.25
CA LEU A 30 10.85 -5.44 5.42
C LEU A 30 10.87 -5.96 6.87
N ALA A 31 10.91 -5.05 7.84
CA ALA A 31 10.89 -5.42 9.25
C ALA A 31 9.58 -6.13 9.65
N MET A 32 8.43 -5.61 9.21
CA MET A 32 7.13 -6.24 9.41
C MET A 32 7.03 -7.62 8.75
N MET A 33 7.63 -7.79 7.57
CA MET A 33 7.69 -9.08 6.88
C MET A 33 8.48 -10.12 7.69
N ILE A 34 9.65 -9.75 8.23
CA ILE A 34 10.46 -10.64 9.06
C ILE A 34 9.70 -11.01 10.34
N LEU A 35 9.04 -10.04 10.99
CA LEU A 35 8.21 -10.28 12.17
C LEU A 35 7.08 -11.27 11.88
N SER A 36 6.37 -11.06 10.78
CA SER A 36 5.26 -11.90 10.30
C SER A 36 5.73 -13.35 10.07
N LEU A 37 6.86 -13.54 9.39
CA LEU A 37 7.48 -14.86 9.20
C LEU A 37 7.95 -15.51 10.51
N GLY A 38 8.47 -14.70 11.43
CA GLY A 38 8.85 -15.17 12.77
C GLY A 38 7.67 -15.72 13.56
N LEU A 39 6.54 -14.99 13.55
CA LEU A 39 5.30 -15.41 14.21
C LEU A 39 4.75 -16.73 13.64
N VAL A 40 4.77 -16.88 12.30
CA VAL A 40 4.32 -18.11 11.64
C VAL A 40 5.23 -19.29 11.99
N LYS A 41 6.56 -19.13 11.89
CA LYS A 41 7.50 -20.23 12.18
C LYS A 41 7.52 -20.64 13.65
N GLY A 42 7.35 -19.69 14.56
CA GLY A 42 7.38 -19.93 16.00
C GLY A 42 6.16 -20.68 16.54
N HIS A 43 5.10 -20.88 15.74
CA HIS A 43 3.83 -21.49 16.18
C HIS A 43 3.30 -20.88 17.49
N ALA A 44 3.58 -19.59 17.72
CA ALA A 44 3.35 -18.92 19.00
C ALA A 44 1.87 -18.65 19.31
N LEU A 45 0.99 -18.80 18.30
CA LEU A 45 -0.43 -18.45 18.35
C LEU A 45 -1.27 -19.59 17.78
N THR A 46 -2.54 -19.66 18.20
CA THR A 46 -3.53 -20.54 17.57
C THR A 46 -3.77 -20.11 16.11
N PRO A 47 -4.19 -21.01 15.21
CA PRO A 47 -4.37 -20.69 13.78
C PRO A 47 -5.30 -19.49 13.53
N ASN A 48 -6.37 -19.37 14.32
CA ASN A 48 -7.31 -18.26 14.23
C ASN A 48 -6.67 -16.94 14.69
N ALA A 49 -5.98 -16.95 15.83
CA ALA A 49 -5.29 -15.75 16.33
C ALA A 49 -4.17 -15.31 15.39
N LEU A 50 -3.41 -16.26 14.84
CA LEU A 50 -2.36 -15.99 13.87
C LEU A 50 -2.95 -15.29 12.63
N THR A 51 -4.03 -15.81 12.07
CA THR A 51 -4.67 -15.22 10.88
C THR A 51 -5.06 -13.76 11.13
N VAL A 52 -5.71 -13.47 12.25
CA VAL A 52 -6.13 -12.10 12.61
C VAL A 52 -4.92 -11.18 12.77
N VAL A 53 -3.88 -11.62 13.45
CA VAL A 53 -2.66 -10.83 13.67
C VAL A 53 -1.94 -10.53 12.35
N LEU A 54 -1.79 -11.52 11.47
CA LEU A 54 -1.14 -11.34 10.17
C LEU A 54 -1.94 -10.40 9.27
N SER A 55 -3.28 -10.50 9.27
CA SER A 55 -4.15 -9.57 8.55
C SER A 55 -3.98 -8.13 9.05
N LEU A 56 -3.86 -7.93 10.37
CA LEU A 56 -3.63 -6.61 10.95
C LEU A 56 -2.25 -6.05 10.56
N ILE A 57 -1.20 -6.88 10.63
CA ILE A 57 0.15 -6.48 10.20
C ILE A 57 0.14 -6.07 8.72
N ALA A 58 -0.48 -6.88 7.86
CA ALA A 58 -0.59 -6.58 6.43
C ALA A 58 -1.32 -5.25 6.18
N PHE A 59 -2.42 -5.01 6.90
CA PHE A 59 -3.17 -3.76 6.81
C PHE A 59 -2.30 -2.55 7.21
N VAL A 60 -1.55 -2.63 8.31
CA VAL A 60 -0.63 -1.57 8.75
C VAL A 60 0.46 -1.31 7.70
N VAL A 61 1.04 -2.37 7.12
CA VAL A 61 2.06 -2.23 6.06
C VAL A 61 1.50 -1.47 4.86
N ILE A 62 0.27 -1.77 4.42
CA ILE A 62 -0.38 -1.05 3.32
C ILE A 62 -0.52 0.44 3.66
N LEU A 63 -1.01 0.77 4.86
CA LEU A 63 -1.19 2.17 5.26
C LEU A 63 0.15 2.95 5.31
N VAL A 64 1.18 2.34 5.90
CA VAL A 64 2.51 2.96 6.00
C VAL A 64 3.12 3.14 4.61
N GLN A 65 3.01 2.13 3.74
CA GLN A 65 3.53 2.23 2.39
C GLN A 65 2.80 3.30 1.58
N LEU A 66 1.47 3.39 1.69
CA LEU A 66 0.69 4.46 1.06
C LEU A 66 1.15 5.83 1.55
N TYR A 67 1.35 6.02 2.86
CA TYR A 67 1.83 7.29 3.43
C TYR A 67 3.22 7.68 2.90
N PHE A 68 4.20 6.78 2.96
CA PHE A 68 5.58 7.08 2.54
C PHE A 68 5.74 7.19 1.03
N LEU A 69 4.99 6.40 0.25
CA LEU A 69 5.03 6.41 -1.22
C LEU A 69 4.36 7.65 -1.81
N PHE A 70 3.23 8.08 -1.24
CA PHE A 70 2.51 9.25 -1.75
C PHE A 70 3.02 10.58 -1.22
N HIS A 71 3.97 10.57 -0.26
CA HIS A 71 4.61 11.77 0.30
C HIS A 71 3.59 12.89 0.50
N LEU A 72 2.66 12.66 1.43
CA LEU A 72 1.54 13.58 1.70
C LEU A 72 2.06 14.90 2.28
N ASP A 73 2.60 15.76 1.43
CA ASP A 73 2.97 17.12 1.74
C ASP A 73 1.77 18.02 1.43
N LEU A 74 1.25 18.69 2.47
CA LEU A 74 0.23 19.73 2.36
C LEU A 74 0.78 21.05 1.78
N SER A 75 1.98 21.02 1.19
CA SER A 75 2.54 22.15 0.43
C SER A 75 1.70 22.39 -0.82
N GLU A 76 1.42 23.66 -1.15
CA GLU A 76 0.64 24.05 -2.34
C GLU A 76 1.11 23.39 -3.65
N THR A 77 2.40 23.04 -3.74
CA THR A 77 2.98 22.37 -4.91
C THR A 77 2.70 20.87 -5.00
N GLN A 78 2.29 20.22 -3.90
CA GLN A 78 2.11 18.76 -3.78
C GLN A 78 0.67 18.33 -3.41
N ILE A 79 -0.24 19.29 -3.23
CA ILE A 79 -1.67 19.03 -2.91
C ILE A 79 -2.30 18.02 -3.88
N TRP A 80 -1.93 18.03 -5.15
CA TRP A 80 -2.46 17.12 -6.16
C TRP A 80 -2.22 15.63 -5.86
N HIS A 81 -1.10 15.26 -5.22
CA HIS A 81 -0.85 13.89 -4.79
C HIS A 81 -1.80 13.49 -3.65
N THR A 82 -2.02 14.40 -2.70
CA THR A 82 -2.95 14.20 -1.58
C THR A 82 -4.40 14.08 -2.07
N VAL A 83 -4.82 14.96 -2.99
CA VAL A 83 -6.18 14.93 -3.57
C VAL A 83 -6.42 13.65 -4.37
N ALA A 84 -5.46 13.23 -5.19
CA ALA A 84 -5.55 11.98 -5.93
C ALA A 84 -5.66 10.77 -4.99
N LEU A 85 -4.90 10.74 -3.88
CA LEU A 85 -4.99 9.68 -2.88
C LEU A 85 -6.39 9.63 -2.24
N VAL A 86 -6.91 10.78 -1.77
CA VAL A 86 -8.22 10.84 -1.12
C VAL A 86 -9.33 10.37 -2.06
N LEU A 87 -9.28 10.74 -3.34
CA LEU A 87 -10.25 10.27 -4.34
C LEU A 87 -10.10 8.76 -4.65
N THR A 88 -8.89 8.21 -4.53
CA THR A 88 -8.62 6.80 -4.81
C THR A 88 -9.08 5.88 -3.68
N ILE A 89 -9.04 6.32 -2.41
CA ILE A 89 -9.46 5.52 -1.24
C ILE A 89 -10.87 4.91 -1.40
N PRO A 90 -11.94 5.67 -1.69
CA PRO A 90 -13.27 5.09 -1.84
C PRO A 90 -13.35 4.13 -3.04
N LEU A 91 -12.66 4.43 -4.14
CA LEU A 91 -12.58 3.54 -5.30
C LEU A 91 -11.89 2.23 -4.96
N PHE A 92 -10.81 2.28 -4.19
CA PHE A 92 -10.08 1.10 -3.71
C PHE A 92 -10.95 0.24 -2.78
N ILE A 93 -11.62 0.85 -1.81
CA ILE A 93 -12.54 0.16 -0.90
C ILE A 93 -13.67 -0.50 -1.69
N MET A 94 -14.25 0.22 -2.66
CA MET A 94 -15.26 -0.36 -3.54
C MET A 94 -14.71 -1.51 -4.37
N ALA A 95 -13.54 -1.37 -5.01
CA ALA A 95 -12.96 -2.41 -5.84
C ALA A 95 -12.70 -3.71 -5.05
N VAL A 96 -12.05 -3.61 -3.88
CA VAL A 96 -11.77 -4.77 -3.03
C VAL A 96 -13.05 -5.33 -2.43
N GLY A 97 -13.91 -4.48 -1.87
CA GLY A 97 -15.17 -4.87 -1.26
C GLY A 97 -16.14 -5.54 -2.24
N LEU A 98 -16.32 -4.95 -3.42
CA LEU A 98 -17.14 -5.52 -4.49
C LEU A 98 -16.56 -6.83 -5.00
N THR A 99 -15.24 -6.95 -5.11
CA THR A 99 -14.59 -8.19 -5.54
C THR A 99 -14.85 -9.31 -4.52
N ILE A 100 -14.65 -9.05 -3.23
CA ILE A 100 -14.94 -10.01 -2.16
C ILE A 100 -16.44 -10.39 -2.17
N TRP A 101 -17.32 -9.40 -2.24
CA TRP A 101 -18.77 -9.62 -2.31
C TRP A 101 -19.16 -10.47 -3.51
N MET A 102 -18.61 -10.15 -4.69
CA MET A 102 -18.87 -10.86 -5.93
C MET A 102 -18.44 -12.32 -5.79
N PHE A 103 -17.21 -12.59 -5.36
CA PHE A 103 -16.73 -13.95 -5.18
C PHE A 103 -17.51 -14.73 -4.12
N TYR A 104 -17.88 -14.08 -3.03
CA TYR A 104 -18.74 -14.70 -2.00
C TYR A 104 -20.12 -15.06 -2.55
N THR A 105 -20.75 -14.14 -3.29
CA THR A 105 -22.06 -14.36 -3.91
C THR A 105 -22.00 -15.43 -4.99
N LEU A 106 -20.93 -15.44 -5.81
CA LEU A 106 -20.70 -16.47 -6.81
C LEU A 106 -20.51 -17.83 -6.16
N HIS A 107 -19.64 -17.94 -5.15
CA HIS A 107 -19.42 -19.17 -4.40
C HIS A 107 -20.73 -19.76 -3.87
N MET A 108 -21.57 -18.92 -3.26
CA MET A 108 -22.91 -19.33 -2.78
C MET A 108 -23.86 -19.79 -3.88
N ARG A 109 -23.71 -19.29 -5.12
CA ARG A 109 -24.61 -19.58 -6.24
C ARG A 109 -24.12 -20.71 -7.15
N THR A 110 -22.81 -20.92 -7.24
CA THR A 110 -22.21 -21.93 -8.14
C THR A 110 -21.85 -23.23 -7.42
N MET A 111 -21.79 -23.23 -6.08
CA MET A 111 -21.71 -24.48 -5.34
C MET A 111 -23.11 -25.05 -5.15
N ILE A 112 -23.36 -26.23 -5.70
CA ILE A 112 -24.55 -27.03 -5.36
C ILE A 112 -24.42 -27.37 -3.87
N PRO A 113 -25.42 -27.07 -3.02
CA PRO A 113 -25.38 -27.50 -1.62
C PRO A 113 -25.39 -29.04 -1.58
N GLY A 114 -24.25 -29.68 -1.26
CA GLY A 114 -24.20 -31.13 -0.99
C GLY A 114 -23.20 -32.01 -1.75
N LEU A 115 -22.09 -31.51 -2.28
CA LEU A 115 -20.97 -32.37 -2.74
C LEU A 115 -19.63 -31.97 -2.10
N GLY A 116 -19.58 -32.09 -0.78
CA GLY A 116 -18.38 -32.04 0.07
C GLY A 116 -18.61 -32.87 1.33
#